data_AF-B0SRS2-F1
#
_entry.id   AF-B0SRS2-F1
#
_cell.length_a   1.000
_cell.length_b   1.000
_cell.length_c   1.000
_cell.angle_alpha   90.00
_cell.angle_beta   90.00
_cell.angle_gamma   90.00
#
_symmetry.space_group_name_H-M   'P 1'
#
loop_
_entity.id
_entity.type
_entity.pdbx_description
1 polymer ?
#
loop_
_entity_poly.entity_id
_entity_poly.type
_entity_poly.pdbx_seq_one_letter_code
_entity_poly.pdbx_strand_id
1 'polypeptide(L)'
;MTHSIKSIPNLVSDFLAPLQSLLVLFPLLGFFFFFVWQGLEKAKLQRFIHERTTAKEELKRKNDELKIGIVSYTSAERIETLYRRTYQFLPISLGNRTVTIELPPIPEMQAKSKP
;
A
#
# COMPACT_ATOMS: atom_id res chain seq x y z
N MET A 1 63.96 53.45 -16.57
CA MET A 1 62.55 53.12 -16.81
C MET A 1 62.44 51.62 -17.05
N THR A 2 62.06 50.85 -16.03
CA THR A 2 61.88 49.39 -16.15
C THR A 2 60.41 49.07 -15.92
N HIS A 3 59.65 48.95 -17.01
CA HIS A 3 58.28 48.46 -16.96
C HIS A 3 58.30 46.95 -16.73
N SER A 4 58.04 46.54 -15.49
CA SER A 4 57.86 45.14 -15.12
C SER A 4 56.51 44.66 -15.65
N ILE A 5 56.54 43.89 -16.74
CA ILE A 5 55.36 43.21 -17.28
C ILE A 5 54.93 42.16 -16.25
N LYS A 6 53.85 42.43 -15.51
CA LYS A 6 53.25 41.44 -14.60
C LYS A 6 52.83 40.22 -15.41
N SER A 7 53.27 39.04 -15.00
CA SER A 7 52.90 37.76 -15.59
C SER A 7 51.38 37.56 -15.59
N ILE A 8 50.82 37.19 -16.74
CA ILE A 8 49.41 36.86 -17.01
C ILE A 8 48.66 36.16 -15.85
N PRO A 9 49.21 35.17 -15.13
CA PRO A 9 48.54 34.54 -13.99
C PRO A 9 48.17 35.51 -12.85
N ASN A 10 48.98 36.55 -12.60
CA ASN A 10 48.71 37.53 -11.53
C ASN A 10 47.56 38.47 -11.90
N LEU A 11 47.35 38.71 -13.20
CA LEU A 11 46.22 39.51 -13.70
C LEU A 11 44.90 38.74 -13.54
N VAL A 12 44.92 37.42 -13.73
CA VAL A 12 43.76 36.55 -13.57
C VAL A 12 43.39 36.40 -12.09
N SER A 13 44.38 36.25 -11.20
CA SER A 13 44.11 36.20 -9.75
C SER A 13 43.60 37.53 -9.21
N ASP A 14 44.14 38.67 -9.65
CA ASP A 14 43.68 40.00 -9.23
C ASP A 14 42.24 40.28 -9.73
N PHE A 15 41.84 39.72 -10.89
CA PHE A 15 40.48 39.84 -11.42
C PHE A 15 39.46 38.90 -10.73
N LEU A 16 39.90 37.71 -10.30
CA LEU A 16 39.05 36.72 -9.59
C LEU A 16 39.03 36.91 -8.06
N ALA A 17 39.95 37.70 -7.50
CA ALA A 17 40.00 38.05 -6.08
C ALA A 17 38.64 38.48 -5.49
N PRO A 18 37.83 39.37 -6.12
CA PRO A 18 36.51 39.72 -5.60
C PRO A 18 35.50 38.56 -5.66
N LEU A 19 35.71 37.56 -6.54
CA LEU A 19 34.85 36.38 -6.70
C LEU A 19 35.21 35.24 -5.73
N GLN A 20 36.39 35.28 -5.12
CA GLN A 20 36.88 34.22 -4.25
C GLN A 20 35.96 33.98 -3.03
N SER A 21 35.43 35.06 -2.45
CA SER A 21 34.45 34.99 -1.36
C SER A 21 33.15 34.27 -1.78
N LEU A 22 32.69 34.49 -3.02
CA LEU A 22 31.51 33.82 -3.56
C LEU A 22 31.77 32.33 -3.78
N LEU A 23 32.97 31.98 -4.23
CA LEU A 23 33.39 30.60 -4.47
C LEU A 23 33.44 29.77 -3.17
N VAL A 24 33.81 30.40 -2.05
CA VAL A 24 33.81 29.77 -0.72
C VAL A 24 32.40 29.69 -0.13
N LEU A 25 31.54 30.68 -0.38
CA LEU A 25 30.15 30.68 0.08
C LEU A 25 29.28 29.67 -0.68
N PHE A 26 29.57 29.41 -1.95
CA PHE A 26 28.80 28.50 -2.80
C PHE A 26 28.65 27.07 -2.23
N PRO A 27 29.72 26.36 -1.81
CA PRO A 27 29.58 25.03 -1.22
C PRO A 27 28.84 25.05 0.12
N LEU A 28 28.97 26.12 0.92
CA LEU A 28 28.22 26.28 2.16
C LEU A 28 26.71 26.38 1.88
N LEU A 29 26.34 27.17 0.87
CA LEU A 29 24.95 27.31 0.43
C LEU A 29 24.42 25.98 -0.11
N GLY A 30 25.20 25.29 -0.96
CA GLY A 30 24.84 23.99 -1.50
C GLY A 30 24.61 22.95 -0.41
N PHE A 31 25.49 22.91 0.60
CA PHE A 31 25.35 22.01 1.75
C PHE A 31 24.07 22.32 2.55
N PHE A 32 23.81 23.60 2.81
CA PHE A 32 22.59 24.03 3.50
C PHE A 32 21.32 23.59 2.76
N PHE A 33 21.24 23.87 1.45
CA PHE A 33 20.09 23.47 0.63
C PHE A 33 19.92 21.95 0.57
N PHE A 34 21.03 21.21 0.43
CA PHE A 34 20.99 19.75 0.40
C PHE A 34 20.50 19.17 1.72
N PHE A 35 20.95 19.72 2.85
CA PHE A 35 20.51 19.28 4.17
C PHE A 35 19.02 19.53 4.41
N VAL A 36 18.53 20.72 4.05
CA VAL A 36 17.10 21.06 4.14
C VAL A 36 16.27 20.16 3.23
N TRP A 37 16.71 19.94 2.00
CA TRP A 37 16.05 19.04 1.05
C TRP A 37 15.95 17.61 1.59
N GLN A 38 17.05 17.06 2.09
CA GLN A 38 17.05 15.74 2.71
C GLN A 38 16.13 15.66 3.92
N GLY A 39 16.07 16.70 4.75
CA GLY A 39 15.17 16.75 5.90
C GLY A 39 13.70 16.69 5.48
N LEU A 40 13.33 17.47 4.46
CA LEU A 40 11.96 17.49 3.93
C LEU A 40 11.56 16.15 3.31
N GLU A 41 12.43 15.56 2.48
CA GLU A 41 12.16 14.26 1.85
C GLU A 41 12.06 13.12 2.88
N LYS A 42 12.93 13.12 3.90
CA LYS A 42 12.83 12.15 5.01
C LYS A 42 11.51 12.26 5.75
N ALA A 43 11.05 13.48 6.05
CA ALA A 43 9.79 13.69 6.74
C ALA A 43 8.58 13.23 5.91
N LYS A 44 8.57 13.51 4.60
CA LYS A 44 7.53 13.02 3.67
C LYS A 44 7.53 11.49 3.63
N LEU A 45 8.70 10.88 3.48
CA LEU A 45 8.83 9.43 3.39
C LEU A 45 8.39 8.76 4.68
N GLN A 46 8.77 9.30 5.84
CA GLN A 46 8.35 8.78 7.14
C GLN A 46 6.83 8.84 7.32
N ARG A 47 6.18 9.92 6.87
CA ARG A 47 4.71 10.02 6.89
C ARG A 47 4.07 8.95 6.00
N PHE A 48 4.61 8.75 4.80
CA PHE A 48 4.10 7.73 3.88
C PHE A 48 4.27 6.30 4.44
N ILE A 49 5.42 6.01 5.05
CA ILE A 49 5.68 4.73 5.73
C ILE A 49 4.68 4.53 6.86
N HIS A 50 4.44 5.56 7.68
CA HIS A 50 3.50 5.46 8.79
C HIS A 50 2.07 5.16 8.29
N GLU A 51 1.60 5.91 7.30
CA GLU A 51 0.27 5.71 6.70
C GLU A 51 0.12 4.29 6.12
N ARG A 52 1.12 3.81 5.38
CA ARG A 52 1.11 2.44 4.81
C ARG A 52 1.18 1.36 5.88
N THR A 53 1.89 1.60 6.97
CA THR A 53 2.00 0.66 8.10
C THR A 53 0.66 0.54 8.82
N THR A 54 0.00 1.67 9.11
CA THR A 54 -1.32 1.70 9.72
C THR A 54 -2.35 1.00 8.84
N ALA A 55 -2.36 1.27 7.54
CA ALA A 55 -3.26 0.60 6.59
C ALA A 55 -3.02 -0.92 6.53
N LYS A 56 -1.77 -1.37 6.57
CA LYS A 56 -1.42 -2.79 6.62
C LYS A 56 -1.96 -3.47 7.88
N GLU A 57 -1.83 -2.80 9.02
CA GLU A 57 -2.32 -3.31 10.30
C GLU A 57 -3.85 -3.41 10.33
N GLU A 58 -4.55 -2.39 9.82
CA GLU A 58 -6.01 -2.42 9.68
C GLU A 58 -6.48 -3.56 8.78
N LEU A 59 -5.84 -3.75 7.62
CA LEU A 59 -6.14 -4.86 6.71
C LEU A 59 -5.89 -6.22 7.36
N LYS A 60 -4.83 -6.34 8.16
CA LYS A 60 -4.55 -7.56 8.92
C LYS A 60 -5.68 -7.85 9.93
N ARG A 61 -6.11 -6.84 10.70
CA ARG A 61 -7.23 -6.98 11.64
C ARG A 61 -8.51 -7.44 10.93
N LYS A 62 -8.87 -6.80 9.82
CA LYS A 62 -10.05 -7.20 9.02
C LYS A 62 -9.93 -8.63 8.49
N ASN A 63 -8.74 -9.06 8.08
CA ASN A 63 -8.51 -10.42 7.62
C ASN A 63 -8.70 -11.45 8.75
N ASP A 64 -8.20 -11.14 9.95
CA ASP A 64 -8.36 -11.99 11.12
C ASP A 64 -9.82 -12.03 11.59
N GLU A 65 -10.53 -10.90 11.57
CA GLU A 65 -11.98 -10.84 11.81
C GLU A 65 -12.77 -11.67 10.80
N LEU A 66 -12.41 -11.61 9.51
CA LEU A 66 -13.04 -12.43 8.47
C LEU A 66 -12.78 -13.92 8.67
N LYS A 67 -11.58 -14.31 9.10
CA LYS A 67 -11.27 -15.72 9.42
C LYS A 67 -12.09 -16.19 10.61
N ILE A 68 -12.15 -15.39 11.67
CA ILE A 68 -13.00 -15.69 12.84
C ILE A 68 -14.47 -15.76 12.41
N GLY A 69 -14.90 -14.83 11.56
CA GLY A 69 -16.20 -14.81 10.92
C GLY A 69 -16.48 -16.14 10.23
N ILE A 70 -15.67 -16.51 9.22
CA ILE A 70 -15.83 -17.77 8.48
C ILE A 70 -15.89 -18.95 9.44
N VAL A 71 -14.92 -19.11 10.33
CA VAL A 71 -14.92 -20.24 11.30
C VAL A 71 -16.19 -20.25 12.15
N SER A 72 -16.68 -19.10 12.59
CA SER A 72 -17.91 -18.99 13.39
C SER A 72 -19.20 -19.24 12.58
N TYR A 73 -19.28 -18.73 11.34
CA TYR A 73 -20.43 -18.88 10.44
C TYR A 73 -20.50 -20.28 9.80
N THR A 74 -19.35 -20.90 9.52
CA THR A 74 -19.23 -22.25 8.96
C THR A 74 -18.99 -23.32 10.03
N SER A 75 -19.02 -22.96 11.32
CA SER A 75 -18.90 -23.94 12.40
C SER A 75 -20.04 -24.96 12.30
N ALA A 76 -19.70 -26.25 12.43
CA ALA A 76 -20.67 -27.33 12.34
C ALA A 76 -21.85 -27.13 13.31
N GLU A 77 -21.60 -26.60 14.52
CA GLU A 77 -22.61 -26.30 15.54
C GLU A 77 -23.58 -25.18 15.12
N ARG A 78 -23.07 -24.14 14.44
CA ARG A 78 -23.93 -23.05 13.94
C ARG A 78 -24.69 -23.48 12.69
N ILE A 79 -24.07 -24.20 11.78
CA ILE A 79 -24.74 -24.81 10.63
C ILE A 79 -25.85 -25.73 11.14
N GLU A 80 -25.56 -26.59 12.10
CA GLU A 80 -26.51 -27.46 12.76
C GLU A 80 -27.70 -26.67 13.32
N THR A 81 -27.46 -25.61 14.09
CA THR A 81 -28.55 -24.77 14.62
C THR A 81 -29.31 -23.98 13.54
N LEU A 82 -28.66 -23.55 12.47
CA LEU A 82 -29.32 -22.94 11.30
C LEU A 82 -30.25 -23.95 10.63
N TYR A 83 -29.79 -25.18 10.39
CA TYR A 83 -30.61 -26.25 9.83
C TYR A 83 -31.73 -26.68 10.79
N ARG A 84 -31.50 -26.75 12.12
CA ARG A 84 -32.57 -26.97 13.12
C ARG A 84 -33.63 -25.89 13.08
N ARG A 85 -33.25 -24.61 12.87
CA ARG A 85 -34.20 -23.48 12.82
C ARG A 85 -34.97 -23.40 11.51
N THR A 86 -34.30 -23.60 10.37
CA THR A 86 -34.91 -23.46 9.05
C THR A 86 -35.72 -24.69 8.65
N TYR A 87 -35.27 -25.88 9.04
CA TYR A 87 -35.88 -27.13 8.61
C TYR A 87 -36.51 -27.91 9.76
N GLN A 88 -36.50 -27.44 11.02
CA GLN A 88 -37.12 -28.10 12.20
C GLN A 88 -36.65 -29.54 12.53
N PHE A 89 -35.83 -30.16 11.69
CA PHE A 89 -35.26 -31.48 11.89
C PHE A 89 -33.77 -31.41 11.68
N LEU A 90 -33.04 -32.04 12.59
CA LEU A 90 -31.64 -32.33 12.34
C LEU A 90 -31.54 -33.61 11.51
N PRO A 91 -30.67 -33.70 10.49
CA PRO A 91 -30.29 -34.98 9.92
C PRO A 91 -29.42 -35.77 10.93
N ILE A 92 -29.97 -36.06 12.11
CA ILE A 92 -29.56 -37.19 12.95
C ILE A 92 -30.74 -38.16 13.00
N SER A 93 -31.07 -38.69 11.85
CA SER A 93 -31.54 -40.05 11.81
C SER A 93 -30.85 -40.70 10.62
N LEU A 94 -29.69 -41.29 10.90
CA LEU A 94 -29.10 -42.41 10.17
C LEU A 94 -30.10 -43.60 10.16
N GLY A 95 -31.28 -43.39 9.62
CA GLY A 95 -32.41 -44.31 9.61
C GLY A 95 -33.07 -44.27 8.25
N ASN A 96 -32.44 -44.92 7.27
CA ASN A 96 -33.05 -45.49 6.06
C ASN A 96 -34.24 -44.74 5.43
N ARG A 97 -34.14 -43.43 5.20
CA ARG A 97 -35.04 -42.74 4.28
C ARG A 97 -34.21 -41.97 3.25
N THR A 98 -34.01 -42.60 2.10
CA THR A 98 -33.60 -41.91 0.87
C THR A 98 -34.69 -40.90 0.55
N VAL A 99 -34.43 -39.62 0.84
CA VAL A 99 -35.31 -38.53 0.40
C VAL A 99 -34.82 -38.10 -0.97
N THR A 100 -35.53 -38.53 -2.00
CA THR A 100 -35.33 -38.06 -3.37
C THR A 100 -35.87 -36.63 -3.44
N ILE A 101 -34.97 -35.65 -3.45
CA ILE A 101 -35.33 -34.24 -3.64
C ILE A 101 -35.33 -34.00 -5.15
N GLU A 102 -36.51 -33.76 -5.72
CA GLU A 102 -36.59 -33.31 -7.12
C GLU A 102 -36.08 -31.88 -7.22
N LEU A 103 -35.09 -31.67 -8.08
CA LEU A 103 -34.57 -30.35 -8.33
C LEU A 103 -35.65 -29.51 -9.04
N PRO A 104 -35.83 -28.23 -8.65
CA PRO A 104 -36.70 -27.34 -9.40
C PRO A 104 -36.23 -27.26 -10.86
N PRO A 105 -37.15 -27.26 -11.83
CA PRO A 105 -36.80 -27.26 -13.24
C PRO A 105 -35.97 -26.02 -13.56
N ILE A 106 -34.85 -26.24 -14.26
CA ILE A 106 -33.98 -25.16 -14.74
C ILE A 106 -34.84 -24.31 -15.68
N PRO A 107 -35.01 -23.00 -15.43
CA PRO A 107 -35.73 -22.14 -16.36
C PRO A 107 -35.02 -22.19 -17.70
N GLU A 108 -35.77 -22.62 -18.73
CA GLU A 108 -35.28 -22.69 -20.11
C GLU A 108 -34.73 -21.32 -20.50
N MET A 109 -33.40 -21.25 -20.69
CA MET A 109 -32.79 -20.15 -21.40
C MET A 109 -33.44 -20.14 -22.79
N GLN A 110 -34.29 -19.15 -23.02
CA GLN A 110 -34.89 -18.83 -24.30
C GLN A 110 -33.82 -18.98 -25.39
N ALA A 111 -33.89 -20.09 -26.12
CA ALA A 111 -33.06 -20.32 -27.29
C ALA A 111 -33.48 -19.26 -28.31
N LYS A 112 -32.71 -18.18 -28.35
CA LYS A 112 -32.79 -17.16 -29.38
C LYS A 112 -32.82 -17.86 -30.73
N SER A 113 -33.89 -17.56 -31.46
CA SER A 113 -34.09 -17.84 -32.87
C SER A 113 -32.88 -17.46 -33.72
N LYS A 114 -32.49 -18.39 -34.59
CA LYS A 114 -31.97 -18.22 -35.97
C LYS A 114 -31.63 -19.63 -36.51
N PRO A 115 -31.71 -19.89 -37.82
CA PRO A 115 -31.49 -18.97 -38.95
C PRO A 115 -32.74 -18.41 -39.61
#